data_AF-A0A060CHY8-F1
#
_entry.id   AF-A0A060CHY8-F1
#
_cell.length_a   1.000
_cell.length_b   1.000
_cell.length_c   1.000
_cell.angle_alpha   90.00
_cell.angle_beta   90.00
_cell.angle_gamma   90.00
#
_symmetry.space_group_name_H-M   'P 1'
#
loop_
_entity.id
_entity.type
_entity.pdbx_description
1 polymer ?
#
loop_
_entity_poly.entity_id
_entity_poly.type
_entity_poly.pdbx_seq_one_letter_code
_entity_poly.pdbx_strand_id
1 'polypeptide(L)'
;MQMSHQTSLQAVLQLKVKKQLLTAFIGKLMPQTDKAFEKRVIVTTSRDYATSMAMDQATQQLTDQISQKSFVELKAAQETAWAKRWEMSDVAIQGDAAAQQGIRFNLFQLFSTYYGEDARLNIGPKGFTGEKYGGATYWD
;
A
#
# COMPACT_ATOMS: atom_id res chain seq x y z
N MET A 1 -11.42 5.10 -5.48
CA MET A 1 -10.42 4.02 -5.71
C MET A 1 -10.40 3.68 -7.18
N GLN A 2 -9.22 3.52 -7.76
CA GLN A 2 -9.04 3.11 -9.15
C GLN A 2 -7.96 2.03 -9.25
N MET A 3 -8.10 1.15 -10.24
CA MET A 3 -7.24 0.00 -10.45
C MET A 3 -6.67 0.02 -11.87
N SER A 4 -5.39 -0.27 -12.01
CA SER A 4 -4.72 -0.50 -13.29
C SER A 4 -3.82 -1.74 -13.22
N HIS A 5 -3.43 -2.26 -14.37
CA HIS A 5 -2.64 -3.49 -14.48
C HIS A 5 -1.48 -3.30 -15.46
N GLN A 6 -0.32 -3.89 -15.15
CA GLN A 6 0.78 -4.03 -16.10
C GLN A 6 1.12 -5.51 -16.25
N THR A 7 0.86 -6.06 -17.44
CA THR A 7 1.04 -7.48 -17.69
C THR A 7 1.14 -7.77 -19.19
N SER A 8 1.78 -8.89 -19.53
CA SER A 8 1.75 -9.46 -20.89
C SER A 8 0.56 -10.40 -21.12
N LEU A 9 -0.31 -10.59 -20.11
CA LEU A 9 -1.52 -11.39 -20.22
C LEU A 9 -2.62 -10.60 -20.92
N GLN A 10 -3.44 -11.30 -21.70
CA GLN A 10 -4.57 -10.68 -22.38
C GLN A 10 -5.76 -10.59 -21.42
N ALA A 11 -6.36 -9.40 -21.31
CA ALA A 11 -7.64 -9.24 -20.63
C ALA A 11 -8.74 -9.89 -21.47
N VAL A 12 -9.52 -10.79 -20.86
CA VAL A 12 -10.57 -11.56 -21.54
C VAL A 12 -11.97 -11.26 -21.03
N LEU A 13 -12.09 -10.60 -19.88
CA LEU A 13 -13.37 -10.23 -19.29
C LEU A 13 -13.23 -8.98 -18.42
N GLN A 14 -14.20 -8.07 -18.55
CA GLN A 14 -14.46 -7.02 -17.59
C GLN A 14 -15.92 -7.09 -17.17
N LEU A 15 -16.17 -7.27 -15.88
CA LEU A 15 -17.52 -7.44 -15.35
C LEU A 15 -17.73 -6.47 -14.19
N LYS A 16 -18.78 -5.65 -14.30
CA LYS A 16 -19.20 -4.73 -13.26
C LYS A 16 -20.54 -5.20 -12.71
N VAL A 17 -20.53 -5.67 -11.47
CA VAL A 17 -21.73 -5.99 -10.68
C VAL A 17 -21.86 -4.99 -9.54
N LYS A 18 -23.06 -4.88 -8.95
CA LYS A 18 -23.49 -3.81 -8.03
C LYS A 18 -22.46 -3.39 -6.96
N LYS A 19 -21.56 -4.28 -6.52
CA LYS A 19 -20.52 -4.00 -5.52
C LYS A 19 -19.12 -4.52 -5.88
N GLN A 20 -18.91 -4.97 -7.12
CA GLN A 20 -17.65 -5.59 -7.51
C GLN A 20 -17.30 -5.21 -8.95
N LEU A 21 -16.01 -4.94 -9.16
CA LEU A 21 -15.42 -4.83 -10.48
C LEU A 21 -14.43 -5.99 -10.63
N LEU A 22 -14.60 -6.78 -11.68
CA LEU A 22 -13.75 -7.91 -11.99
C LEU A 22 -13.09 -7.69 -13.35
N THR A 23 -11.79 -7.95 -13.42
CA THR A 23 -11.05 -8.05 -14.68
C THR A 23 -10.35 -9.40 -14.70
N ALA A 24 -10.65 -10.24 -15.70
CA ALA A 24 -9.99 -11.52 -15.87
C ALA A 24 -8.91 -11.43 -16.95
N PHE A 25 -7.78 -12.06 -16.67
CA PHE A 25 -6.65 -12.19 -17.58
C PHE A 25 -6.37 -13.68 -17.77
N ILE A 26 -6.15 -14.10 -19.02
CA ILE A 26 -5.78 -15.48 -19.35
C ILE A 26 -4.48 -15.46 -20.15
N GLY A 27 -3.61 -16.44 -19.89
CA GLY A 27 -2.43 -16.70 -20.70
C GLY A 27 -1.96 -18.14 -20.54
N LYS A 28 -1.27 -18.63 -21.56
CA LYS A 28 -0.62 -19.94 -21.54
C LYS A 28 0.82 -19.79 -21.04
N LEU A 29 1.20 -20.59 -20.05
CA LEU A 29 2.59 -20.72 -19.60
C LEU A 29 3.28 -21.82 -20.40
N MET A 30 4.46 -21.51 -20.94
CA MET A 30 5.31 -22.48 -21.64
C MET A 30 6.41 -22.98 -20.69
N PRO A 31 6.95 -24.19 -20.88
CA PRO A 31 8.07 -24.68 -20.08
C PRO A 31 9.22 -23.67 -20.07
N GLN A 32 9.81 -23.44 -18.90
CA GLN A 32 10.94 -22.51 -18.72
C GLN A 32 10.63 -21.05 -19.11
N THR A 33 9.36 -20.62 -18.98
CA THR A 33 8.97 -19.22 -19.19
C THR A 33 8.22 -18.66 -18.00
N ASP A 34 8.46 -17.37 -17.71
CA ASP A 34 7.76 -16.63 -16.67
C ASP A 34 6.75 -15.65 -17.26
N LYS A 35 5.69 -15.39 -16.49
CA LYS A 35 4.74 -14.31 -16.75
C LYS A 35 4.62 -13.47 -15.49
N ALA A 36 4.64 -12.15 -15.66
CA ALA A 36 4.41 -11.19 -14.59
C ALA A 36 3.03 -10.56 -14.71
N PHE A 37 2.45 -10.29 -13.55
CA PHE A 37 1.19 -9.56 -13.43
C PHE A 37 1.32 -8.55 -12.29
N GLU A 38 1.25 -7.27 -12.63
CA GLU A 38 1.22 -6.19 -11.67
C GLU A 38 -0.19 -5.63 -11.58
N LYS A 39 -0.64 -5.41 -10.34
CA LYS A 39 -1.88 -4.71 -10.05
C LYS A 39 -1.57 -3.48 -9.22
N ARG A 40 -2.08 -2.34 -9.67
CA ARG A 40 -1.85 -1.05 -9.03
C ARG A 40 -3.19 -0.49 -8.62
N VAL A 41 -3.29 -0.05 -7.36
CA VAL A 41 -4.53 0.45 -6.77
C VAL A 41 -4.25 1.81 -6.16
N ILE A 42 -4.99 2.81 -6.63
CA ILE A 42 -4.98 4.16 -6.06
C ILE A 42 -6.22 4.32 -5.18
N VAL A 43 -5.99 4.73 -3.94
CA VAL A 43 -7.05 4.98 -2.94
C VAL A 43 -7.01 6.45 -2.56
N THR A 44 -8.15 7.10 -2.72
CA THR A 44 -8.42 8.50 -2.37
C THR A 44 -9.68 8.54 -1.52
N THR A 45 -9.82 9.56 -0.67
CA THR A 45 -10.98 9.69 0.22
C THR A 45 -11.53 11.11 0.19
N SER A 46 -12.81 11.27 0.53
CA SER A 46 -13.43 12.59 0.68
C SER A 46 -12.83 13.43 1.80
N ARG A 47 -11.99 12.87 2.67
CA ARG A 47 -11.25 13.65 3.68
C ARG A 47 -10.25 14.61 3.04
N ASP A 48 -9.80 14.32 1.82
CA ASP A 48 -8.71 15.04 1.16
C ASP A 48 -9.19 15.92 0.00
N TYR A 49 -10.48 15.80 -0.39
CA TYR A 49 -11.04 16.48 -1.54
C TYR A 49 -12.45 17.00 -1.25
N ALA A 50 -12.71 18.27 -1.58
CA ALA A 50 -13.97 18.95 -1.25
C ALA A 50 -15.19 18.42 -2.01
N THR A 51 -15.00 17.82 -3.18
CA THR A 51 -16.09 17.29 -4.02
C THR A 51 -15.73 15.93 -4.59
N SER A 52 -16.74 15.13 -4.93
CA SER A 52 -16.55 13.84 -5.60
C SER A 52 -15.82 14.00 -6.94
N MET A 53 -16.17 15.03 -7.72
CA MET A 53 -15.53 15.31 -9.00
C MET A 53 -14.03 15.61 -8.84
N ALA A 54 -13.64 16.41 -7.84
CA ALA A 54 -12.22 16.69 -7.57
C ALA A 54 -11.47 15.44 -7.13
N MET A 55 -12.09 14.59 -6.29
CA MET A 55 -11.52 13.32 -5.88
C MET A 55 -11.32 12.36 -7.06
N ASP A 56 -12.31 12.25 -7.95
CA ASP A 56 -12.23 11.39 -9.13
C ASP A 56 -11.13 11.85 -10.09
N GLN A 57 -11.02 13.17 -10.32
CA GLN A 57 -9.95 13.77 -11.12
C GLN A 57 -8.57 13.49 -10.52
N ALA A 58 -8.39 13.69 -9.21
CA ALA A 58 -7.12 13.40 -8.54
C ALA A 58 -6.76 11.91 -8.59
N THR A 59 -7.76 11.03 -8.44
CA THR A 59 -7.58 9.57 -8.55
C THR A 59 -7.09 9.18 -9.94
N GLN A 60 -7.68 9.78 -10.98
CA GLN A 60 -7.27 9.55 -12.36
C GLN A 60 -5.84 10.06 -12.61
N GLN A 61 -5.54 11.30 -12.22
CA GLN A 61 -4.20 11.89 -12.37
C GLN A 61 -3.11 11.07 -11.67
N LEU A 62 -3.36 10.62 -10.43
CA LEU A 62 -2.45 9.75 -9.69
C LEU A 62 -2.30 8.38 -10.39
N THR A 63 -3.38 7.83 -10.92
CA THR A 63 -3.33 6.56 -11.67
C THR A 63 -2.45 6.71 -12.91
N ASP A 64 -2.61 7.80 -13.67
CA ASP A 64 -1.83 8.08 -14.87
C ASP A 64 -0.35 8.30 -14.51
N GLN A 65 -0.05 9.09 -13.49
CA GLN A 65 1.32 9.30 -13.01
C GLN A 65 1.99 7.98 -12.58
N ILE A 66 1.30 7.17 -11.78
CA ILE A 66 1.83 5.89 -11.30
C ILE A 66 1.96 4.88 -12.42
N SER A 67 1.10 4.92 -13.45
CA SER A 67 1.19 4.02 -14.61
C SER A 67 2.49 4.15 -15.39
N GLN A 68 3.16 5.31 -15.31
CA GLN A 68 4.42 5.57 -16.02
C GLN A 68 5.67 5.06 -15.27
N LYS A 69 5.53 4.59 -14.03
CA LYS A 69 6.63 4.03 -13.25
C LYS A 69 6.66 2.51 -13.36
N SER A 70 7.83 1.89 -13.32
CA SER A 70 7.98 0.44 -13.17
C SER A 70 7.78 0.00 -11.71
N PHE A 71 7.49 -1.29 -11.48
CA PHE A 71 7.45 -1.83 -10.11
C PHE A 71 8.78 -1.61 -9.36
N VAL A 72 9.91 -1.76 -10.05
CA VAL A 72 11.24 -1.59 -9.47
C VAL A 72 11.43 -0.17 -8.94
N GLU A 73 11.03 0.85 -9.70
CA GLU A 73 11.09 2.25 -9.25
C GLU A 73 10.17 2.52 -8.06
N LEU A 74 8.95 1.99 -8.08
CA LEU A 74 8.00 2.14 -6.98
C LEU A 74 8.51 1.48 -5.69
N LYS A 75 9.07 0.26 -5.81
CA LYS A 75 9.69 -0.47 -4.70
C LYS A 75 10.90 0.29 -4.15
N ALA A 76 11.80 0.75 -5.02
CA ALA A 76 12.99 1.50 -4.60
C ALA A 76 12.63 2.81 -3.87
N ALA A 77 11.56 3.51 -4.30
CA ALA A 77 11.07 4.69 -3.62
C ALA A 77 10.55 4.37 -2.20
N GLN A 78 9.83 3.25 -2.04
CA GLN A 78 9.37 2.79 -0.72
C GLN A 78 10.53 2.35 0.18
N GLU A 79 11.50 1.61 -0.35
CA GLU A 79 12.70 1.18 0.39
C GLU A 79 13.52 2.38 0.86
N THR A 80 13.69 3.39 -0.01
CA THR A 80 14.39 4.63 0.35
C THR A 80 13.69 5.38 1.47
N ALA A 81 12.35 5.46 1.43
CA ALA A 81 11.58 6.09 2.51
C ALA A 81 11.76 5.35 3.83
N TRP A 82 11.74 4.01 3.82
CA TRP A 82 11.95 3.20 5.01
C TRP A 82 13.39 3.24 5.53
N ALA A 83 14.38 3.29 4.65
CA ALA A 83 15.78 3.43 5.05
C ALA A 83 16.00 4.69 5.90
N LYS A 84 15.41 5.82 5.51
CA LYS A 84 15.44 7.06 6.30
C LYS A 84 14.78 6.91 7.66
N ARG A 85 13.66 6.18 7.74
CA ARG A 85 13.00 5.90 9.03
C ARG A 85 13.93 5.08 9.93
N TRP A 86 14.55 4.02 9.40
CA TRP A 86 15.50 3.20 10.15
C TRP A 86 16.74 3.97 10.61
N GLU A 87 17.30 4.82 9.75
CA GLU A 87 18.44 5.68 10.09
C GLU A 87 18.17 6.53 11.33
N MET A 88 16.94 7.02 11.50
CA MET A 88 16.55 7.88 12.61
C MET A 88 16.13 7.14 13.88
N SER A 89 15.78 5.85 13.80
CA SER A 89 15.01 5.19 14.87
C SER A 89 15.37 3.73 15.15
N ASP A 90 16.32 3.14 14.41
CA ASP A 90 16.73 1.75 14.67
C ASP A 90 17.37 1.61 16.06
N VAL A 91 17.07 0.48 16.70
CA VAL A 91 17.63 0.10 18.00
C VAL A 91 18.41 -1.19 17.79
N ALA A 92 19.74 -1.09 17.80
CA ALA A 92 20.63 -2.22 17.60
C ALA A 92 20.86 -2.98 18.92
N ILE A 93 20.59 -4.28 18.91
CA ILE A 93 20.80 -5.21 20.04
C ILE A 93 21.79 -6.27 19.59
N GLN A 94 22.94 -6.34 20.26
CA GLN A 94 23.97 -7.35 20.01
C GLN A 94 23.82 -8.53 20.97
N GLY A 95 24.11 -9.74 20.49
CA GLY A 95 24.08 -10.97 21.30
C GLY A 95 22.71 -11.60 21.50
N ASP A 96 21.62 -10.95 21.07
CA ASP A 96 20.26 -11.49 21.12
C ASP A 96 19.49 -11.19 19.82
N ALA A 97 19.46 -12.17 18.91
CA ALA A 97 18.78 -12.05 17.64
C ALA A 97 17.25 -11.97 17.78
N ALA A 98 16.67 -12.63 18.79
CA ALA A 98 15.24 -12.61 19.03
C ALA A 98 14.77 -11.24 19.54
N ALA A 99 15.52 -10.65 20.48
CA ALA A 99 15.27 -9.29 20.92
C ALA A 99 15.44 -8.28 19.78
N GLN A 100 16.48 -8.42 18.95
CA GLN A 100 16.71 -7.55 17.79
C GLN A 100 15.54 -7.60 16.79
N GLN A 101 15.02 -8.81 16.50
CA GLN A 101 13.86 -8.98 15.64
C GLN A 101 12.61 -8.36 16.29
N GLY A 102 12.41 -8.58 17.59
CA GLY A 102 11.26 -8.06 18.32
C GLY A 102 11.17 -6.54 18.30
N ILE A 103 12.26 -5.83 18.62
CA ILE A 103 12.24 -4.37 18.64
C ILE A 103 12.04 -3.78 17.24
N ARG A 104 12.67 -4.36 16.21
CA ARG A 104 12.46 -3.93 14.82
C ARG A 104 11.03 -4.22 14.35
N PHE A 105 10.45 -5.35 14.73
CA PHE A 105 9.05 -5.62 14.40
C PHE A 105 8.10 -4.59 15.04
N ASN A 106 8.32 -4.23 16.30
CA ASN A 106 7.51 -3.24 16.99
C ASN A 106 7.60 -1.86 16.31
N LEU A 107 8.80 -1.38 16.01
CA LEU A 107 9.02 -0.12 15.31
C LEU A 107 8.41 -0.12 13.89
N PHE A 108 8.57 -1.23 13.16
CA PHE A 108 7.98 -1.39 11.85
C PHE A 108 6.46 -1.27 11.90
N GLN A 109 5.78 -1.95 12.83
CA GLN A 109 4.32 -1.88 12.97
C GLN A 109 3.86 -0.49 13.44
N LEU A 110 4.58 0.13 14.38
CA LEU A 110 4.28 1.47 14.86
C LEU A 110 4.31 2.49 13.72
N PHE A 111 5.40 2.55 12.96
CA PHE A 111 5.55 3.50 11.85
C PHE A 111 4.75 3.13 10.59
N SER A 112 4.34 1.88 10.45
CA SER A 112 3.35 1.47 9.43
C SER A 112 1.93 1.92 9.81
N THR A 113 1.64 2.06 11.10
CA THR A 113 0.36 2.55 11.60
C THR A 113 0.30 4.08 11.58
N TYR A 114 1.31 4.74 12.13
CA TYR A 114 1.36 6.20 12.21
C TYR A 114 2.79 6.71 12.25
N TYR A 115 3.08 7.70 11.41
CA TYR A 115 4.37 8.38 11.35
C TYR A 115 4.24 9.90 11.37
N GLY A 116 3.07 10.43 11.75
CA GLY A 116 2.84 11.89 11.85
C GLY A 116 2.58 12.62 10.53
N GLU A 117 2.47 11.91 9.40
CA GLU A 117 2.29 12.54 8.07
C GLU A 117 0.90 13.18 7.87
N ASP A 118 -0.10 12.78 8.68
CA ASP A 118 -1.41 13.42 8.73
C ASP A 118 -1.75 13.82 10.17
N ALA A 119 -1.75 15.13 10.44
CA ALA A 119 -2.02 15.70 11.76
C ALA A 119 -3.47 15.50 12.24
N ARG A 120 -4.38 15.05 11.36
CA ARG A 120 -5.79 14.79 11.70
C ARG A 120 -5.99 13.38 12.27
N LEU A 121 -5.03 12.48 12.07
CA LEU A 121 -5.11 11.08 12.49
C LEU A 121 -4.45 10.86 13.86
N ASN A 122 -4.74 9.70 14.47
CA ASN A 122 -4.15 9.23 15.71
C ASN A 122 -3.89 7.71 15.63
N ILE A 123 -3.40 7.09 16.70
CA ILE A 123 -3.01 5.69 16.76
C ILE A 123 -4.11 4.87 17.44
N GLY A 124 -4.77 4.00 16.69
CA GLY A 124 -5.70 3.03 17.26
C GLY A 124 -4.96 1.87 17.96
N PRO A 125 -5.52 1.25 19.02
CA PRO A 125 -4.84 0.19 19.78
C PRO A 125 -4.40 -1.03 18.97
N LYS A 126 -4.99 -1.22 17.78
CA LYS A 126 -4.63 -2.30 16.83
C LYS A 126 -4.25 -1.78 15.45
N GLY A 127 -3.92 -0.49 15.34
CA GLY A 127 -3.62 0.16 14.07
C GLY A 127 -4.60 -0.25 12.97
N PHE A 128 -4.06 -0.69 11.84
CA PHE A 128 -4.83 -1.18 10.70
C PHE A 128 -4.79 -2.71 10.54
N THR A 129 -4.67 -3.46 11.64
CA THR A 129 -4.47 -4.92 11.62
C THR A 129 -5.69 -5.73 12.09
N GLY A 130 -6.85 -5.10 12.28
CA GLY A 130 -8.08 -5.76 12.67
C GLY A 130 -9.13 -4.79 13.22
N GLU A 131 -10.29 -5.32 13.62
CA GLU A 131 -11.45 -4.50 13.99
C GLU A 131 -11.65 -4.33 15.50
N LYS A 132 -11.04 -5.18 16.35
CA LYS A 132 -11.19 -5.07 17.81
C LYS A 132 -10.65 -3.70 18.27
N TYR A 133 -11.45 -3.00 19.08
CA TYR A 133 -11.24 -1.59 19.51
C TYR A 133 -11.53 -0.52 18.43
N GLY A 134 -12.02 -0.91 17.25
CA GLY A 134 -12.60 0.01 16.26
C GLY A 134 -11.64 1.01 15.60
N GLY A 135 -10.33 0.91 15.86
CA GLY A 135 -9.34 1.85 15.35
C GLY A 135 -9.50 3.29 15.88
N ALA A 136 -10.23 3.47 16.98
CA ALA A 136 -10.46 4.78 17.60
C ALA A 136 -9.28 5.23 18.45
N THR A 137 -9.28 6.51 18.87
CA THR A 137 -8.29 7.06 19.79
C THR A 137 -8.58 6.61 21.23
N TYR A 138 -7.52 6.18 21.92
CA TYR A 138 -7.54 5.84 23.34
C TYR A 138 -6.44 6.61 24.08
N TRP A 139 -6.26 6.34 25.38
CA TRP A 139 -5.24 6.95 26.23
C TRP A 139 -3.88 6.23 26.16
N ASP A 140 -3.81 5.13 25.40
CA ASP A 140 -2.63 4.32 25.11
C ASP A 140 -1.40 5.12 24.64
#